data_AF-A0AAD4NJ86-F1
#
_entry.id   AF-A0AAD4NJ86-F1
#
_cell.length_a   1.000
_cell.length_b   1.000
_cell.length_c   1.000
_cell.angle_alpha   90.00
_cell.angle_beta   90.00
_cell.angle_gamma   90.00
#
_symmetry.space_group_name_H-M   'P 1'
#
loop_
_entity.id
_entity.type
_entity.pdbx_description
1 polymer ?
#
loop_
_entity_poly.entity_id
_entity_poly.type
_entity_poly.pdbx_seq_one_letter_code
_entity_poly.pdbx_strand_id
1 'polypeptide(L)' 'MEGNRERQRQSNVRQAFDKLRRVIPAYPPDRKMSKSEILRTAIRYITILEYCLDLRSAPVANLFAEPI' A
#
# COMPACT_ATOMS: atom_id res chain seq x y z
N MET A 1 33.58 -10.79 -10.70
CA MET A 1 32.33 -11.20 -11.40
C MET A 1 31.11 -11.23 -10.46
N GLU A 2 31.21 -11.82 -9.26
CA GLU A 2 30.07 -11.96 -8.33
C GLU A 2 29.49 -10.64 -7.81
N GLY A 3 30.35 -9.65 -7.53
CA GLY A 3 29.90 -8.34 -7.05
C GLY A 3 28.98 -7.58 -7.99
N ASN A 4 29.03 -7.85 -9.31
CA ASN A 4 28.15 -7.17 -10.27
C ASN A 4 26.72 -7.72 -10.23
N ARG A 5 26.57 -9.04 -10.02
CA ARG A 5 25.27 -9.70 -9.92
C ARG A 5 24.54 -9.31 -8.64
N GLU A 6 25.24 -9.29 -7.50
CA GLU A 6 24.63 -8.88 -6.23
C GLU A 6 24.22 -7.41 -6.25
N ARG A 7 25.04 -6.53 -6.85
CA ARG A 7 24.66 -5.12 -7.06
C ARG A 7 23.40 -4.98 -7.92
N GLN A 8 23.28 -5.75 -9.01
CA GLN A 8 22.07 -5.74 -9.84
C GLN A 8 20.84 -6.23 -9.05
N ARG A 9 21.00 -7.28 -8.25
CA ARG A 9 19.92 -7.81 -7.39
C ARG A 9 19.44 -6.74 -6.39
N GLN A 10 20.36 -6.07 -5.72
CA GLN A 10 20.05 -4.99 -4.77
C GLN A 10 19.40 -3.78 -5.46
N SER A 11 19.88 -3.42 -6.66
CA SER A 11 19.27 -2.36 -7.47
C SER A 11 17.82 -2.66 -7.83
N ASN A 12 17.53 -3.90 -8.22
CA ASN A 12 16.16 -4.33 -8.55
C ASN A 12 15.23 -4.21 -7.32
N VAL A 13 15.70 -4.63 -6.14
CA VAL A 13 14.93 -4.49 -4.89
C VAL A 13 14.68 -3.02 -4.55
N ARG A 14 15.71 -2.16 -4.68
CA ARG A 14 15.56 -0.72 -4.42
C ARG A 14 14.51 -0.09 -5.34
N GLN A 15 14.53 -0.43 -6.64
CA GLN A 15 13.54 0.04 -7.59
C GLN A 15 12.12 -0.43 -7.26
N ALA A 16 11.96 -1.65 -6.76
CA ALA A 16 10.65 -2.15 -6.30
C ALA A 16 10.13 -1.36 -5.09
N PHE A 17 10.99 -1.05 -4.12
CA PHE A 17 10.63 -0.20 -2.98
C PHE A 17 10.26 1.23 -3.42
N ASP A 18 10.96 1.81 -4.39
CA ASP A 18 10.64 3.13 -4.92
C ASP A 18 9.27 3.15 -5.62
N LYS A 19 8.94 2.09 -6.38
CA LYS A 19 7.60 1.92 -6.99
C LYS A 19 6.51 1.78 -5.93
N LEU A 20 6.74 0.95 -4.92
CA LEU A 20 5.79 0.75 -3.82
C LEU A 20 5.56 2.05 -3.03
N ARG A 21 6.61 2.82 -2.78
CA ARG A 21 6.50 4.11 -2.07
C ARG A 21 5.61 5.12 -2.82
N ARG A 22 5.61 5.12 -4.15
CA ARG A 22 4.82 6.07 -4.96
C ARG A 22 3.31 5.84 -4.88
N VAL A 23 2.88 4.61 -4.62
CA VAL A 23 1.45 4.26 -4.54
C VAL A 23 0.90 4.33 -3.11
N ILE A 24 1.77 4.32 -2.10
CA ILE A 24 1.36 4.41 -0.70
C ILE A 24 1.03 5.86 -0.35
N PRO A 25 -0.13 6.13 0.26
CA PRO A 25 -0.44 7.48 0.75
C PRO A 25 0.51 7.87 1.89
N ALA A 26 1.23 8.98 1.71
CA ALA A 26 2.14 9.53 2.70
C ALA A 26 1.94 11.05 2.84
N TYR A 27 1.90 11.54 4.08
CA TYR A 27 1.92 12.96 4.40
C TYR A 27 3.18 13.30 5.22
N PRO A 28 3.95 14.33 4.84
CA PRO A 28 3.95 15.00 3.52
C PRO A 28 4.38 14.03 2.39
N PRO A 29 4.09 14.32 1.11
CA PRO A 29 4.35 13.42 -0.02
C PRO A 29 5.84 13.07 -0.20
N ASP A 30 6.75 13.88 0.33
CA ASP A 30 8.20 13.68 0.32
C ASP A 30 8.73 12.99 1.59
N ARG A 31 7.86 12.65 2.56
CA ARG A 31 8.25 12.04 3.84
C ARG A 31 9.14 10.81 3.63
N LYS A 32 10.35 10.85 4.18
CA LYS A 32 11.26 9.70 4.16
C LYS A 32 10.71 8.56 5.02
N MET A 33 10.21 7.50 4.38
CA MET A 33 9.78 6.28 5.06
C MET A 33 10.90 5.24 5.03
N SER A 34 11.14 4.58 6.16
CA SER A 34 12.02 3.40 6.22
C SER A 34 11.40 2.21 5.49
N LYS A 35 12.21 1.17 5.19
CA LYS A 35 11.71 -0.05 4.52
C LYS A 35 10.60 -0.74 5.32
N SER A 36 10.71 -0.76 6.65
CA SER A 36 9.69 -1.39 7.51
C SER A 36 8.39 -0.57 7.53
N GLU A 37 8.49 0.76 7.58
CA GLU A 37 7.32 1.64 7.47
C GLU A 37 6.63 1.48 6.11
N ILE A 38 7.40 1.42 5.00
CA ILE A 38 6.84 1.16 3.66
C ILE A 38 6.00 -0.12 3.67
N LEU A 39 6.53 -1.22 4.21
CA LEU A 39 5.82 -2.49 4.25
C LEU A 39 4.57 -2.44 5.14
N ARG A 40 4.68 -1.84 6.34
CA ARG A 40 3.54 -1.73 7.27
C ARG A 40 2.43 -0.85 6.71
N THR A 41 2.78 0.28 6.08
CA THR A 41 1.79 1.17 5.47
C THR A 41 1.19 0.55 4.21
N ALA A 42 1.96 -0.21 3.42
CA ALA A 42 1.41 -0.94 2.27
C ALA A 42 0.31 -1.92 2.69
N ILE A 43 0.58 -2.74 3.72
CA ILE A 43 -0.41 -3.70 4.24
C ILE A 43 -1.65 -2.96 4.72
N ARG A 44 -1.47 -1.91 5.53
CA ARG A 44 -2.59 -1.08 6.01
C ARG A 44 -3.40 -0.49 4.85
N TYR A 45 -2.71 0.00 3.82
CA TYR A 45 -3.36 0.63 2.68
C TYR A 45 -4.19 -0.37 1.88
N ILE A 46 -3.69 -1.59 1.66
CA ILE A 46 -4.45 -2.67 1.03
C ILE A 46 -5.73 -2.96 1.82
N THR A 47 -5.64 -3.12 3.14
CA THR A 47 -6.82 -3.36 3.99
C THR A 47 -7.85 -2.23 3.93
N ILE A 48 -7.40 -0.97 3.87
CA ILE A 48 -8.30 0.18 3.72
C ILE A 48 -8.99 0.14 2.35
N LEU A 49 -8.25 -0.17 1.29
CA LEU A 49 -8.82 -0.27 -0.06
C LEU A 49 -9.86 -1.39 -0.15
N GLU A 50 -9.59 -2.55 0.43
CA GLU A 50 -10.55 -3.67 0.54
C GLU A 50 -11.82 -3.23 1.25
N TYR A 51 -11.69 -2.59 2.43
CA TYR A 51 -12.83 -2.07 3.18
C TYR A 51 -13.65 -1.05 2.37
N CYS A 52 -12.99 -0.12 1.68
CA CYS A 52 -13.68 0.87 0.83
C CYS A 52 -14.42 0.21 -0.35
N LEU A 53 -13.89 -0.87 -0.91
CA LEU A 53 -14.54 -1.63 -1.97
C LEU A 53 -15.76 -2.39 -1.46
N ASP A 54 -15.68 -2.98 -0.27
CA ASP A 54 -16.80 -3.67 0.38
C ASP A 54 -17.93 -2.69 0.72
N LEU A 55 -17.60 -1.51 1.25
CA LEU A 55 -18.57 -0.45 1.49
C LEU A 55 -19.30 -0.02 0.20
N ARG A 56 -18.60 -0.01 -0.95
CA ARG A 56 -19.21 0.32 -2.25
C ARG A 56 -20.05 -0.81 -2.81
N SER A 57 -19.68 -2.07 -2.52
CA SER A 57 -20.40 -3.25 -3.00
C SER A 57 -21.59 -3.63 -2.11
N ALA A 58 -21.62 -3.18 -0.86
CA ALA A 58 -22.77 -3.32 -0.01
C ALA A 58 -23.91 -2.42 -0.54
N PRO A 59 -25.12 -2.93 -0.73
CA PRO A 59 -26.27 -2.07 -0.99
C PRO A 59 -26.49 -1.22 0.26
N VAL A 60 -26.16 0.08 0.17
CA VAL A 60 -26.51 1.12 1.17
C VAL A 60 -28.00 1.12 1.54
N ALA A 61 -28.83 0.44 0.75
CA ALA A 61 -30.25 0.20 1.01
C ALA A 61 -30.52 -0.54 2.33
N ASN A 62 -29.60 -1.36 2.84
CA ASN A 62 -29.82 -2.09 4.10
C ASN A 62 -29.42 -1.32 5.37
N LEU A 63 -28.76 -0.16 5.26
CA LEU A 63 -28.44 0.68 6.42
C LEU A 63 -29.56 1.64 6.82
N PHE A 64 -30.60 1.78 6.00
CA PHE A 64 -31.78 2.61 6.27
C PHE A 64 -33.07 1.78 6.43
N ALA A 65 -32.96 0.45 6.42
CA ALA A 65 -34.08 -0.44 6.69
C ALA A 65 -34.24 -0.61 8.21
N GLU A 66 -34.78 0.41 8.87
CA GLU A 66 -35.28 0.28 10.24
C GLU A 66 -36.48 -0.67 10.25
N PRO A 67 -36.54 -1.69 11.13
CA PRO A 67 -37.75 -2.48 11.32
C PRO A 67 -38.82 -1.63 12.03
N ILE A 68 -40.03 -1.59 11.45
CA ILE A 68 -41.26 -1.07 12.06
C ILE A 68 -41.67 -1.98 13.22
#